data_AF-A0A970K720-F1
#
_entry.id   AF-A0A970K720-F1
#
_cell.length_a   1.000
_cell.length_b   1.000
_cell.length_c   1.000
_cell.angle_alpha   90.00
_cell.angle_beta   90.00
_cell.angle_gamma   90.00
#
_symmetry.space_group_name_H-M   'P 1'
#
loop_
_entity.id
_entity.type
_entity.pdbx_description
1 polymer ?
#
loop_
_entity_poly.entity_id
_entity_poly.type
_entity_poly.pdbx_seq_one_letter_code
_entity_poly.pdbx_strand_id
1 'polypeptide(L)'
;MTVNLVADGTATGATLTLSGPSWTDTFTGLPKYKTGGIEIAYTVTENTVTNYALTSITGTAAEGYVITNTYDMEKVDVPVEKKWEHGDQPQANYP
;
A
#
# COMPACT_ATOMS: atom_id res chain seq x y z
N MET A 1 3.78 -5.64 8.95
CA MET A 1 2.91 -5.63 7.74
C MET A 1 2.19 -6.96 7.69
N THR A 2 0.90 -6.96 7.36
CA THR A 2 0.11 -8.20 7.29
C THR A 2 -0.20 -8.55 5.84
N VAL A 3 0.19 -9.76 5.43
CA VAL A 3 -0.08 -10.32 4.11
C VAL A 3 -1.11 -11.43 4.25
N ASN A 4 -2.14 -11.40 3.41
CA ASN A 4 -3.24 -12.36 3.42
C ASN A 4 -3.13 -13.32 2.23
N LEU A 5 -3.46 -14.59 2.46
CA LEU A 5 -3.52 -15.60 1.40
C LEU A 5 -4.93 -15.69 0.81
N VAL A 6 -5.00 -15.67 -0.52
CA VAL A 6 -6.22 -15.84 -1.30
C VAL A 6 -6.07 -17.09 -2.17
N ALA A 7 -7.09 -17.96 -2.17
CA ALA A 7 -7.14 -19.17 -2.98
C ALA A 7 -8.36 -19.11 -3.91
N ASP A 8 -8.14 -19.26 -5.22
CA ASP A 8 -9.19 -19.17 -6.24
C ASP A 8 -10.05 -17.89 -6.11
N GLY A 9 -9.40 -16.76 -5.79
CA GLY A 9 -10.07 -15.48 -5.57
C GLY A 9 -10.81 -15.34 -4.23
N THR A 10 -10.78 -16.36 -3.37
CA THR A 10 -11.44 -16.36 -2.05
C THR A 10 -10.42 -16.25 -0.93
N ALA A 11 -10.67 -15.37 0.05
CA ALA A 11 -9.81 -15.24 1.21
C ALA A 11 -9.79 -16.55 2.03
N THR A 12 -8.60 -17.03 2.35
CA THR A 12 -8.43 -18.27 3.13
C THR A 12 -8.50 -18.04 4.64
N GLY A 13 -8.34 -16.78 5.07
CA GLY A 13 -8.17 -16.39 6.48
C GLY A 13 -6.74 -16.59 6.99
N ALA A 14 -5.85 -17.21 6.22
CA ALA A 14 -4.44 -17.33 6.59
C ALA A 14 -3.70 -16.00 6.35
N THR A 15 -2.86 -15.63 7.31
CA THR A 15 -2.08 -14.39 7.28
C THR A 15 -0.64 -14.63 7.70
N LEU A 16 0.29 -13.85 7.15
CA LEU A 16 1.66 -13.70 7.63
C LEU A 16 1.88 -12.29 8.13
N THR A 17 2.69 -12.16 9.19
CA THR A 17 3.14 -10.85 9.67
C THR A 17 4.61 -10.66 9.29
N LEU A 18 4.84 -9.88 8.24
CA LEU A 18 6.18 -9.48 7.82
C LEU A 18 6.69 -8.35 8.72
N SER A 19 7.88 -8.54 9.27
CA SER A 19 8.58 -7.56 10.12
C SER A 19 10.10 -7.76 10.05
N GLY A 20 10.85 -6.78 10.54
CA GLY A 20 12.31 -6.89 10.64
C GLY A 20 13.04 -6.52 9.34
N PRO A 21 14.36 -6.75 9.28
CA PRO A 21 15.21 -6.22 8.21
C PRO A 21 14.95 -6.87 6.83
N SER A 22 14.41 -8.09 6.81
CA SER A 22 14.28 -8.88 5.58
C SER A 22 12.90 -8.79 4.93
N TRP A 23 11.83 -8.54 5.70
CA TRP A 23 10.45 -8.44 5.18
C TRP A 23 10.00 -9.63 4.31
N THR A 24 10.41 -10.85 4.66
CA THR A 24 10.11 -12.09 3.91
C THR A 24 9.53 -13.16 4.82
N ASP A 25 8.53 -13.90 4.33
CA ASP A 25 7.99 -15.10 4.97
C ASP A 25 7.24 -15.95 3.92
N THR A 26 6.88 -17.20 4.25
CA THR A 26 6.33 -18.19 3.33
C THR A 26 5.10 -18.90 3.91
N PHE A 27 4.01 -18.94 3.15
CA PHE A 27 2.90 -19.84 3.44
C PHE A 27 3.31 -21.27 3.08
N THR A 28 3.36 -22.17 4.05
CA THR A 28 3.80 -23.57 3.86
C THR A 28 2.64 -24.55 3.97
N GLY A 29 2.80 -25.74 3.38
CA GLY A 29 1.81 -26.82 3.50
C GLY A 29 0.50 -26.60 2.76
N LEU A 30 0.46 -25.70 1.77
CA LEU A 30 -0.73 -25.45 0.97
C LEU A 30 -0.99 -26.58 -0.04
N PRO A 31 -2.24 -27.07 -0.19
CA PRO A 31 -2.57 -28.06 -1.20
C PRO A 31 -2.41 -27.45 -2.60
N LYS A 32 -1.78 -28.17 -3.52
CA LYS A 32 -1.63 -27.71 -4.91
C LYS A 32 -2.92 -27.84 -5.72
N TYR A 33 -3.71 -28.88 -5.44
CA TYR A 33 -4.93 -29.19 -6.18
C TYR A 33 -6.12 -29.31 -5.22
N LYS A 34 -7.30 -28.89 -5.68
CA LYS A 34 -8.58 -29.20 -5.04
C LYS A 34 -9.12 -30.53 -5.53
N THR A 35 -10.24 -30.97 -4.94
CA THR A 35 -10.94 -32.18 -5.36
C THR A 35 -11.19 -32.17 -6.87
N GLY A 36 -10.87 -33.28 -7.54
CA GLY A 36 -10.95 -33.41 -8.99
C GLY A 36 -9.68 -33.02 -9.75
N GLY A 37 -8.58 -32.71 -9.05
CA GLY A 37 -7.27 -32.48 -9.69
C GLY A 37 -7.09 -31.12 -10.34
N ILE A 38 -7.97 -30.16 -10.03
CA ILE A 38 -7.88 -28.78 -10.52
C ILE A 38 -6.88 -28.02 -9.66
N GLU A 39 -5.92 -27.33 -10.29
CA GLU A 39 -4.92 -26.54 -9.58
C GLU A 39 -5.55 -25.33 -8.87
N ILE A 40 -5.06 -25.02 -7.68
CA ILE A 40 -5.54 -23.89 -6.89
C ILE A 40 -4.71 -22.66 -7.24
N ALA A 41 -5.38 -21.58 -7.64
CA ALA A 41 -4.74 -20.31 -7.92
C ALA A 41 -4.54 -19.54 -6.61
N TYR A 42 -3.34 -19.64 -6.03
CA TYR A 42 -2.96 -18.83 -4.87
C TYR A 42 -2.49 -17.45 -5.30
N THR A 43 -2.94 -16.43 -4.59
CA THR A 43 -2.49 -15.03 -4.70
C THR A 43 -2.38 -14.42 -3.31
N VAL A 44 -1.82 -13.21 -3.21
CA VAL A 44 -1.69 -12.50 -1.94
C VAL A 44 -2.32 -11.11 -2.03
N THR A 45 -2.81 -10.63 -0.89
CA THR A 45 -3.13 -9.21 -0.66
C THR A 45 -2.42 -8.74 0.59
N GLU A 46 -2.40 -7.43 0.83
CA GLU A 46 -1.96 -6.88 2.11
C GLU A 46 -3.04 -6.02 2.74
N ASN A 47 -2.94 -5.85 4.05
CA ASN A 47 -3.75 -4.86 4.75
C ASN A 47 -3.16 -3.48 4.54
N THR A 48 -4.02 -2.45 4.50
CA THR A 48 -3.61 -1.05 4.41
C THR A 48 -2.57 -0.71 5.48
N VAL A 49 -1.49 -0.06 5.04
CA VAL A 49 -0.42 0.42 5.92
C VAL A 49 -0.50 1.94 5.95
N THR A 50 -0.61 2.52 7.15
CA THR A 50 -0.64 3.98 7.33
C THR A 50 0.58 4.64 6.69
N ASN A 51 0.36 5.73 5.94
CA ASN A 51 1.37 6.51 5.19
C ASN A 51 2.06 5.75 4.04
N TYR A 52 1.56 4.59 3.65
CA TYR A 52 2.07 3.85 2.51
C TYR A 52 0.93 3.47 1.57
N ALA A 53 1.16 3.67 0.28
CA ALA A 53 0.28 3.19 -0.77
C ALA A 53 0.84 1.88 -1.34
N LEU A 54 -0.02 0.86 -1.45
CA LEU A 54 0.27 -0.35 -2.21
C LEU A 54 0.40 0.00 -3.69
N THR A 55 1.61 -0.10 -4.24
CA THR A 55 1.89 0.25 -5.63
C THR A 55 1.89 -0.95 -6.56
N SER A 56 2.34 -2.11 -6.10
CA SER A 56 2.31 -3.32 -6.92
C SER A 56 2.39 -4.61 -6.10
N ILE A 57 1.74 -5.66 -6.60
CA ILE A 57 2.01 -7.05 -6.24
C ILE A 57 2.40 -7.77 -7.53
N THR A 58 3.61 -8.35 -7.57
CA THR A 58 4.14 -9.05 -8.75
C THR A 58 4.63 -10.44 -8.39
N GLY A 59 4.79 -11.31 -9.39
CA GLY A 59 5.22 -12.69 -9.23
C GLY A 59 4.07 -13.70 -9.24
N THR A 60 4.38 -14.93 -8.84
CA THR A 60 3.45 -16.07 -8.88
C THR A 60 3.61 -16.95 -7.65
N ALA A 61 2.64 -17.83 -7.37
CA ALA A 61 2.76 -18.79 -6.27
C ALA A 61 3.97 -19.74 -6.41
N ALA A 62 4.45 -19.97 -7.64
CA ALA A 62 5.60 -20.83 -7.91
C ALA A 62 6.95 -20.10 -7.75
N GLU A 63 7.01 -18.82 -8.13
CA GLU A 63 8.24 -18.02 -8.12
C GLU A 63 8.38 -17.16 -6.85
N GLY A 64 7.29 -17.00 -6.11
CA GLY A 64 7.15 -16.06 -5.00
C GLY A 64 6.48 -14.76 -5.43
N TYR A 65 5.97 -14.03 -4.44
CA TYR A 65 5.37 -12.71 -4.62
C TYR A 65 6.29 -11.62 -4.07
N VAL A 66 6.32 -10.49 -4.77
CA VAL A 66 6.94 -9.24 -4.31
C VAL A 66 5.85 -8.18 -4.16
N ILE A 67 5.78 -7.59 -2.97
CA ILE A 67 4.82 -6.53 -2.62
C ILE A 67 5.60 -5.23 -2.45
N THR A 68 5.24 -4.21 -3.24
CA THR A 68 5.88 -2.89 -3.21
C THR A 68 4.92 -1.88 -2.60
N ASN A 69 5.39 -1.20 -1.56
CA ASN A 69 4.70 -0.09 -0.92
C ASN A 69 5.52 1.19 -1.11
N THR A 70 4.87 2.27 -1.53
CA THR A 70 5.49 3.58 -1.66
C THR A 70 5.02 4.48 -0.54
N TYR A 71 5.96 5.12 0.15
CA TYR A 71 5.62 6.10 1.18
C TYR A 71 4.87 7.26 0.54
N ASP A 72 3.61 7.44 0.95
CA ASP A 72 2.78 8.54 0.49
C ASP A 72 2.98 9.71 1.44
N MET A 73 3.78 10.68 1.03
CA MET A 73 3.99 11.90 1.82
C MET A 73 2.69 12.70 1.83
N GLU A 74 2.07 12.83 3.01
CA GLU A 74 1.05 13.84 3.24
C GLU A 74 1.62 15.20 2.83
N LYS A 75 0.98 15.84 1.84
CA LYS A 75 1.35 17.18 1.38
C LYS A 75 0.62 18.20 2.25
N VAL A 76 1.31 19.28 2.62
CA VAL A 76 0.71 20.43 3.29
C VAL A 76 0.66 21.61 2.33
N ASP A 77 -0.48 22.30 2.30
CA ASP A 77 -0.61 23.59 1.63
C ASP A 77 -0.27 24.71 2.61
N VAL A 78 0.57 25.66 2.19
CA VAL A 78 0.95 26.83 3.00
C VAL A 78 0.29 28.07 2.40
N PRO A 79 -0.81 28.58 2.97
CA PRO A 79 -1.44 29.79 2.47
C PRO A 79 -0.58 31.02 2.78
N VAL A 80 -0.45 31.92 1.81
CA VAL A 80 0.23 33.21 1.98
C VAL A 80 -0.76 34.32 1.67
N GLU A 81 -0.96 35.22 2.64
CA GLU A 81 -1.75 36.44 2.48
C GLU A 81 -0.81 37.66 2.58
N LYS A 82 -0.83 38.53 1.58
CA LYS A 82 -0.13 39.81 1.61
C LYS A 82 -1.12 40.92 1.93
N LYS A 83 -0.92 41.60 3.07
CA LYS A 83 -1.62 42.85 3.41
C LYS A 83 -0.66 44.03 3.30
N TRP A 84 -1.17 45.14 2.74
CA TRP A 84 -0.50 46.44 2.76
C TRP A 84 -1.28 47.35 3.69
N GLU A 85 -0.71 47.68 4.84
CA GLU A 85 -1.25 48.74 5.69
C GLU A 85 -0.61 50.06 5.29
N HIS A 86 -1.41 50.91 4.65
CA HIS A 86 -1.11 52.32 4.52
C HIS A 86 -1.83 52.99 5.69
N GLY A 87 -1.11 53.47 6.71
CA GLY A 87 -1.72 54.41 7.66
C GLY A 87 -2.29 55.61 6.90
N ASP A 88 -3.36 56.24 7.41
CA ASP A 88 -4.22 57.31 6.82
C ASP A 88 -3.63 58.15 5.66
N GLN A 89 -3.36 57.52 4.53
CA GLN A 89 -2.88 58.14 3.31
C GLN A 89 -3.71 57.56 2.16
N PRO A 90 -4.24 58.40 1.25
CA PRO A 90 -5.10 57.93 0.18
C PRO A 90 -4.36 56.91 -0.68
N GLN A 91 -4.98 55.75 -0.88
CA GLN A 91 -4.43 54.60 -1.58
C GLN A 91 -3.84 55.00 -2.94
N ALA A 92 -2.52 54.96 -3.05
CA ALA A 92 -1.85 54.97 -4.35
C ALA A 92 -1.88 53.53 -4.88
N ASN A 93 -2.39 53.38 -6.11
CA ASN A 93 -2.35 52.11 -6.83
C ASN A 93 -0.87 51.72 -7.04
N TYR A 94 -0.42 50.73 -6.29
CA TYR A 94 0.81 49.99 -6.56
C TYR A 94 0.43 48.65 -7.24
N PRO A 95 1.28 48.14 -8.13
CA PRO A 95 0.92 47.41 -9.37
C PRO A 95 0.02 46.18 -9.20
#